data_AF-A0A950F6D3-F1
#
_entry.id   AF-A0A950F6D3-F1
#
_cell.length_a   1.000
_cell.length_b   1.000
_cell.length_c   1.000
_cell.angle_alpha   90.00
_cell.angle_beta   90.00
_cell.angle_gamma   90.00
#
_symmetry.space_group_name_H-M   'P 1'
#
loop_
_entity.id
_entity.type
_entity.pdbx_description
1 polymer ?
#
loop_
_entity_poly.entity_id
_entity_poly.type
_entity_poly.pdbx_seq_one_letter_code
_entity_poly.pdbx_strand_id
1 'polypeptide(L)'
;MTRIDLHAHLSPPSYVDELERRALRPEYLTSWTADIAQQMMDRWEIDAMVVSPSPPGVWFRDQGLADELARLLNEETARVIRDAPERFAGCAILPLPSLESALEELSYALDVLKLDGVELFTNTNGTY
;
A
#
# COMPACT_ATOMS: atom_id res chain seq x y z
N MET A 1 -17.05 -6.97 -21.42
CA MET A 1 -15.57 -6.99 -21.41
C MET A 1 -15.16 -6.61 -20.02
N THR A 2 -14.26 -7.37 -19.38
CA THR A 2 -13.81 -7.07 -18.01
C THR A 2 -12.88 -5.85 -18.01
N ARG A 3 -13.09 -4.91 -17.08
CA ARG A 3 -12.34 -3.67 -16.90
C ARG A 3 -11.62 -3.70 -15.55
N ILE A 4 -10.29 -3.71 -15.62
CA ILE A 4 -9.42 -3.78 -14.45
C ILE A 4 -8.59 -2.50 -14.38
N ASP A 5 -8.59 -1.85 -13.23
CA ASP A 5 -7.67 -0.76 -12.92
C ASP A 5 -6.40 -1.32 -12.29
N LEU A 6 -5.25 -1.05 -12.89
CA LEU A 6 -3.95 -1.53 -12.41
C LEU A 6 -3.17 -0.46 -11.63
N HIS A 7 -3.71 0.75 -11.52
CA HIS A 7 -3.03 1.87 -10.88
C HIS A 7 -4.00 2.62 -9.97
N ALA A 8 -4.16 2.12 -8.74
CA ALA A 8 -4.95 2.77 -7.72
C ALA A 8 -4.19 2.82 -6.39
N HIS A 9 -4.11 4.01 -5.82
CA HIS A 9 -3.39 4.21 -4.57
C HIS A 9 -4.28 3.99 -3.35
N LEU A 10 -3.71 3.32 -2.35
CA LEU A 10 -4.28 3.07 -1.04
C LEU A 10 -3.52 3.88 0.02
N SER A 11 -4.27 4.61 0.83
CA SER A 11 -3.78 5.42 1.97
C SER A 11 -4.75 5.25 3.16
N PRO A 12 -4.72 4.08 3.85
CA PRO A 12 -5.66 3.75 4.90
C PRO A 12 -5.62 4.78 6.03
N PRO A 13 -6.72 5.02 6.75
CA PRO A 13 -6.74 5.95 7.88
C PRO A 13 -5.65 5.64 8.92
N SER A 14 -5.40 4.35 9.20
CA SER A 14 -4.34 3.92 10.12
C SER A 14 -2.95 4.42 9.73
N TYR A 15 -2.59 4.39 8.45
CA TYR A 15 -1.33 4.94 7.95
C TYR A 15 -1.31 6.48 7.98
N VAL A 16 -2.40 7.13 7.56
CA VAL A 16 -2.49 8.59 7.53
C VAL A 16 -2.41 9.17 8.94
N ASP A 17 -3.11 8.56 9.90
CA ASP A 17 -3.09 8.93 11.31
C ASP A 17 -1.70 8.70 11.92
N GLU A 18 -1.01 7.61 11.55
CA GLU A 18 0.36 7.35 12.00
C GLU A 18 1.32 8.47 11.59
N LEU A 19 1.24 8.88 10.32
CA LEU A 19 2.07 9.97 9.83
C LEU A 19 1.70 11.31 10.47
N GLU A 20 0.42 11.58 10.71
CA GLU A 20 -0.02 12.80 11.39
C GLU A 20 0.52 12.84 12.83
N ARG A 21 0.41 11.74 13.59
CA ARG A 21 0.93 11.64 14.97
C ARG A 21 2.43 11.90 15.06
N ARG A 22 3.18 11.58 14.00
CA ARG A 22 4.63 11.77 13.92
C ARG A 22 5.04 13.09 13.26
N ALA A 23 4.08 13.94 12.87
CA ALA A 23 4.31 15.16 12.10
C ALA A 23 5.05 14.92 10.76
N LEU A 24 4.77 13.77 10.13
CA LEU A 24 5.36 13.33 8.86
C LEU A 24 4.37 13.36 7.69
N ARG A 25 3.08 13.63 7.93
CA ARG A 25 2.04 13.60 6.91
C ARG A 25 2.21 14.75 5.90
N PRO A 26 2.37 14.46 4.59
CA PRO A 26 2.29 15.50 3.56
C PRO A 26 0.88 16.04 3.42
N GLU A 27 0.73 17.33 3.10
CA GLU A 27 -0.59 18.00 2.99
C GLU A 27 -1.53 17.32 1.97
N TYR A 28 -0.97 16.80 0.88
CA TYR A 28 -1.74 16.13 -0.18
C TYR A 28 -2.25 14.74 0.19
N LEU A 29 -1.72 14.12 1.25
CA LEU A 29 -2.07 12.75 1.61
C LEU A 29 -3.40 12.74 2.36
N THR A 30 -4.45 12.33 1.66
CA THR A 30 -5.80 12.15 2.21
C THR A 30 -6.06 10.68 2.54
N SER A 31 -6.93 10.43 3.51
CA SER A 31 -7.38 9.07 3.83
C SER A 31 -8.23 8.51 2.69
N TRP A 32 -7.91 7.28 2.31
CA TRP A 32 -8.66 6.47 1.37
C TRP A 32 -9.27 5.28 2.12
N THR A 33 -10.45 4.82 1.67
CA THR A 33 -11.10 3.62 2.20
C THR A 33 -11.63 2.75 1.07
N ALA A 34 -11.76 1.45 1.32
CA ALA A 34 -12.32 0.50 0.36
C ALA A 34 -13.73 0.91 -0.09
N ASP A 35 -14.54 1.51 0.78
CA ASP A 35 -15.88 1.99 0.44
C ASP A 35 -15.85 3.13 -0.60
N ILE A 36 -14.90 4.06 -0.48
CA ILE A 36 -14.69 5.12 -1.47
C ILE A 36 -14.30 4.51 -2.83
N ALA A 37 -13.40 3.53 -2.81
CA ALA A 37 -12.97 2.86 -4.04
C ALA A 37 -14.10 2.05 -4.68
N GLN A 38 -14.88 1.29 -3.92
CA GLN A 38 -16.01 0.52 -4.46
C GLN A 38 -17.06 1.45 -5.10
N GLN A 39 -17.41 2.56 -4.45
CA GLN A 39 -18.31 3.55 -5.05
C GLN A 39 -17.77 4.13 -6.36
N MET A 40 -16.45 4.37 -6.42
CA MET A 40 -15.77 4.84 -7.63
C MET A 40 -15.79 3.77 -8.73
N MET A 41 -15.48 2.52 -8.37
CA MET A 41 -15.50 1.39 -9.28
C MET A 41 -16.91 1.17 -9.86
N ASP A 42 -17.94 1.17 -9.02
CA ASP A 42 -19.33 1.01 -9.44
C ASP A 42 -19.78 2.15 -10.37
N ARG A 43 -19.42 3.40 -10.04
CA ARG A 43 -19.77 4.57 -10.85
C ARG A 43 -19.17 4.51 -12.26
N TRP A 44 -17.97 3.96 -12.38
CA TRP A 44 -17.23 3.93 -13.65
C TRP A 44 -17.18 2.55 -14.28
N GLU A 45 -17.96 1.57 -13.80
CA GLU A 45 -17.97 0.21 -14.34
C GLU A 45 -16.56 -0.42 -14.36
N ILE A 46 -15.83 -0.32 -13.25
CA ILE A 46 -14.58 -1.07 -13.00
C ILE A 46 -14.93 -2.34 -12.24
N ASP A 47 -14.59 -3.47 -12.84
CA ASP A 47 -14.85 -4.79 -12.25
C ASP A 47 -13.90 -5.07 -11.08
N ALA A 48 -12.60 -4.80 -11.26
CA ALA A 48 -11.57 -5.04 -10.25
C ALA A 48 -10.46 -3.97 -10.25
N MET A 49 -9.78 -3.82 -9.11
CA MET A 49 -8.71 -2.84 -8.90
C MET A 49 -7.50 -3.49 -8.23
N VAL A 50 -6.31 -3.26 -8.77
CA VAL A 50 -5.03 -3.58 -8.11
C VAL A 50 -4.61 -2.35 -7.31
N VAL A 51 -4.67 -2.46 -5.99
CA VAL A 51 -4.31 -1.36 -5.08
C VAL A 51 -2.86 -1.45 -4.63
N SER A 52 -2.25 -0.30 -4.39
CA SER A 52 -0.87 -0.22 -3.93
C SER A 52 -0.63 1.01 -3.04
N PRO A 53 0.32 0.97 -2.08
CA PRO A 53 0.53 2.10 -1.17
C PRO A 53 0.91 3.41 -1.86
N SER A 54 0.25 4.50 -1.45
CA SER A 54 0.48 5.84 -2.02
C SER A 54 1.85 6.43 -1.65
N PRO A 55 2.45 7.32 -2.47
CA PRO A 55 3.46 8.26 -2.00
C PRO A 55 2.98 8.98 -0.71
N PRO A 56 3.86 9.20 0.29
CA PRO A 56 5.33 9.15 0.22
C PRO A 56 5.94 7.75 0.47
N GLY A 57 5.14 6.70 0.66
CA GLY A 57 5.64 5.38 1.04
C GLY A 57 6.12 5.33 2.49
N VAL A 58 7.15 4.53 2.77
CA VAL A 58 7.54 4.19 4.16
C VAL A 58 8.87 4.80 4.61
N TRP A 59 9.67 5.34 3.69
CA TRP A 59 11.02 5.81 4.01
C TRP A 59 11.05 7.27 4.49
N PHE A 60 11.22 7.46 5.80
CA PHE A 60 11.38 8.78 6.44
C PHE A 60 12.76 8.97 7.09
N ARG A 61 13.80 8.38 6.49
CA ARG A 61 15.18 8.36 7.03
C ARG A 61 15.31 7.65 8.38
N ASP A 62 14.39 6.75 8.65
CA ASP A 62 14.35 5.88 9.82
C ASP A 62 13.93 4.48 9.35
N GLN A 63 14.82 3.51 9.51
CA GLN A 63 14.58 2.14 9.06
C GLN A 63 13.57 1.42 9.95
N GLY A 64 13.60 1.63 11.26
CA GLY A 64 12.64 0.99 12.16
C GLY A 64 11.21 1.47 11.89
N LEU A 65 11.07 2.76 11.57
CA LEU A 65 9.80 3.31 11.10
C LEU A 65 9.38 2.74 9.74
N ALA A 66 10.32 2.58 8.80
CA ALA A 66 10.01 2.01 7.50
C ALA A 66 9.47 0.58 7.63
N ASP A 67 10.09 -0.23 8.49
CA ASP A 67 9.66 -1.60 8.80
C ASP A 67 8.24 -1.61 9.41
N GLU A 68 7.98 -0.74 10.38
CA GLU A 68 6.66 -0.59 11.03
C GLU A 68 5.56 -0.20 10.02
N LEU A 69 5.81 0.84 9.21
CA LEU A 69 4.84 1.34 8.24
C LEU A 69 4.61 0.36 7.09
N ALA A 70 5.66 -0.35 6.64
CA ALA A 70 5.52 -1.36 5.60
C ALA A 70 4.62 -2.50 6.06
N ARG A 71 4.85 -3.02 7.28
CA ARG A 71 3.99 -4.05 7.87
C ARG A 71 2.54 -3.59 7.97
N LEU A 72 2.31 -2.38 8.48
CA LEU A 72 0.98 -1.79 8.61
C LEU A 72 0.27 -1.70 7.25
N LEU A 73 0.92 -1.14 6.24
CA LEU A 73 0.34 -0.97 4.90
C LEU A 73 0.06 -2.29 4.21
N ASN A 74 0.97 -3.26 4.32
CA ASN A 74 0.79 -4.59 3.74
C ASN A 74 -0.37 -5.35 4.40
N GLU A 75 -0.50 -5.30 5.73
CA GLU A 75 -1.62 -5.91 6.45
C GLU A 75 -2.97 -5.24 6.12
N GLU A 76 -3.00 -3.90 5.99
CA GLU A 76 -4.20 -3.18 5.55
C GLU A 76 -4.57 -3.54 4.11
N THR A 77 -3.59 -3.67 3.22
CA THR A 77 -3.80 -4.09 1.84
C THR A 77 -4.39 -5.51 1.79
N ALA A 78 -3.82 -6.44 2.55
CA ALA A 78 -4.33 -7.81 2.66
C ALA A 78 -5.73 -7.86 3.28
N ARG A 79 -6.04 -6.96 4.23
CA ARG A 79 -7.39 -6.82 4.78
C ARG A 79 -8.39 -6.38 3.73
N VAL A 80 -8.07 -5.35 2.93
CA VAL A 80 -8.94 -4.86 1.85
C VAL A 80 -9.26 -5.98 0.86
N ILE A 81 -8.24 -6.75 0.45
CA ILE A 81 -8.43 -7.90 -0.44
C ILE A 81 -9.31 -8.96 0.20
N ARG A 82 -9.06 -9.32 1.46
CA ARG A 82 -9.86 -10.35 2.16
C ARG A 82 -11.34 -9.95 2.30
N ASP A 83 -11.61 -8.66 2.50
CA ASP A 83 -12.97 -8.16 2.72
C ASP A 83 -13.79 -8.10 1.41
N ALA A 84 -13.13 -8.02 0.23
CA ALA A 84 -13.77 -8.05 -1.09
C ALA A 84 -12.85 -8.64 -2.19
N PRO A 85 -12.57 -9.96 -2.16
CA PRO A 85 -11.52 -10.59 -2.98
C PRO A 85 -11.85 -10.64 -4.47
N GLU A 86 -13.12 -10.52 -4.84
CA GLU A 86 -13.54 -10.40 -6.25
C GLU A 86 -13.37 -8.98 -6.82
N ARG A 87 -13.20 -7.97 -5.96
CA ARG A 87 -13.05 -6.55 -6.36
C ARG A 87 -11.62 -6.05 -6.26
N PHE A 88 -10.80 -6.63 -5.39
CA PHE A 88 -9.44 -6.13 -5.12
C PHE A 88 -8.36 -7.21 -5.26
N ALA A 89 -7.26 -6.81 -5.86
CA ALA A 89 -5.93 -7.42 -5.75
C ALA A 89 -4.97 -6.34 -5.21
N GLY A 90 -3.75 -6.68 -4.80
CA GLY A 90 -2.86 -5.65 -4.26
C GLY A 90 -1.38 -5.97 -4.23
N CYS A 91 -0.60 -4.89 -4.34
CA CYS A 91 0.86 -4.92 -4.29
C CYS A 91 1.38 -4.51 -2.92
N ALA A 92 2.39 -5.23 -2.45
CA ALA A 92 3.14 -4.92 -1.24
C ALA A 92 4.06 -3.72 -1.44
N ILE A 93 4.34 -3.00 -0.35
CA ILE A 93 5.46 -2.08 -0.24
C ILE A 93 6.59 -2.74 0.56
N LEU A 94 7.84 -2.43 0.21
CA LEU A 94 9.02 -2.94 0.91
C LEU A 94 9.70 -1.84 1.72
N PRO A 95 10.21 -2.15 2.93
CA PRO A 95 10.94 -1.20 3.78
C PRO A 95 12.38 -1.00 3.31
N LEU A 96 12.54 -0.50 2.08
CA LEU A 96 13.84 -0.08 1.56
C LEU A 96 14.35 1.16 2.32
N PRO A 97 15.69 1.35 2.45
CA PRO A 97 16.77 0.70 1.69
C PRO A 97 17.38 -0.56 2.34
N SER A 98 16.95 -0.98 3.52
CA SER A 98 17.46 -2.21 4.15
C SER A 98 17.10 -3.43 3.30
N LEU A 99 18.11 -4.10 2.74
CA LEU A 99 17.91 -5.33 1.97
C LEU A 99 17.37 -6.46 2.87
N GLU A 100 17.87 -6.57 4.10
CA GLU A 100 17.44 -7.58 5.06
C GLU A 100 15.96 -7.39 5.40
N SER A 101 15.56 -6.20 5.85
CA SER A 101 14.17 -5.87 6.14
C SER A 101 13.27 -6.04 4.92
N ALA A 102 13.75 -5.66 3.73
CA ALA A 102 12.98 -5.82 2.49
C ALA A 102 12.74 -7.28 2.12
N LEU A 103 13.72 -8.17 2.30
CA LEU A 103 13.56 -9.59 2.03
C LEU A 103 12.64 -10.27 3.06
N GLU A 104 12.76 -9.90 4.33
CA GLU A 104 11.85 -10.40 5.38
C GLU A 104 10.40 -9.98 5.11
N GLU A 105 10.18 -8.71 4.78
CA GLU A 105 8.84 -8.21 4.48
C GLU A 105 8.32 -8.76 3.16
N LEU A 106 9.17 -8.97 2.15
CA LEU A 106 8.78 -9.62 0.90
C LEU A 106 8.23 -11.03 1.13
N SER A 107 8.95 -11.85 1.92
CA SER A 107 8.49 -13.19 2.30
C SER A 107 7.18 -13.12 3.09
N TYR A 108 7.05 -12.19 4.04
CA TYR A 108 5.81 -12.05 4.77
C TYR A 108 4.63 -11.65 3.86
N ALA A 109 4.81 -10.63 3.03
CA ALA A 109 3.78 -10.09 2.17
C ALA A 109 3.30 -11.10 1.11
N LEU A 110 4.23 -11.82 0.46
CA LEU A 110 3.88 -12.74 -0.61
C LEU A 110 3.55 -14.14 -0.09
N ASP A 111 4.29 -14.67 0.89
CA ASP A 111 4.11 -16.05 1.34
C ASP A 111 3.06 -16.17 2.46
N VAL A 112 2.92 -15.15 3.31
CA VAL A 112 1.95 -15.18 4.43
C VAL A 112 0.68 -14.43 4.08
N LEU A 113 0.78 -13.16 3.67
CA LEU A 113 -0.39 -12.34 3.34
C LEU A 113 -1.01 -12.67 1.97
N LYS A 114 -0.24 -13.33 1.09
CA LYS A 114 -0.65 -13.68 -0.28
C LYS A 114 -0.98 -12.46 -1.15
N LEU A 115 -0.27 -11.35 -0.96
CA LEU A 115 -0.37 -10.20 -1.86
C LEU A 115 0.11 -10.57 -3.27
N ASP A 116 -0.44 -9.91 -4.28
CA ASP A 116 -0.34 -10.30 -5.69
C ASP A 116 0.95 -9.79 -6.37
N GLY A 117 1.68 -8.89 -5.72
CA GLY A 117 2.88 -8.28 -6.28
C GLY A 117 3.58 -7.31 -5.33
N VAL A 118 4.49 -6.52 -5.87
CA VAL A 118 5.26 -5.49 -5.16
C VAL A 118 5.24 -4.22 -6.00
N GLU A 119 4.99 -3.08 -5.37
CA GLU A 119 5.22 -1.75 -5.97
C GLU A 119 6.51 -1.14 -5.42
N LEU A 120 7.29 -0.53 -6.31
CA LEU A 120 8.52 0.18 -5.96
C LEU A 120 8.44 1.62 -6.46
N PHE A 121 8.90 2.55 -5.62
CA PHE A 121 9.15 3.92 -6.05
C PHE A 121 10.39 4.00 -6.93
N THR A 122 10.47 5.05 -7.75
CA THR A 122 11.55 5.26 -8.71
C THR A 122 12.94 5.39 -8.09
N ASN A 123 13.03 5.67 -6.80
CA ASN A 123 14.26 5.66 -6.03
C ASN A 123 13.98 5.34 -4.57
N THR A 124 14.99 4.83 -3.86
CA THR A 124 15.01 4.80 -2.39
C THR A 124 16.25 5.52 -1.90
N ASN A 125 16.06 6.51 -1.02
CA ASN A 125 17.15 7.27 -0.41
C ASN A 125 18.12 7.88 -1.46
N GLY A 126 17.60 8.29 -2.62
CA GLY A 126 18.39 8.88 -3.71
C GLY A 126 19.10 7.87 -4.63
N THR A 127 18.92 6.57 -4.41
CA THR A 127 19.42 5.50 -5.27
C THR A 127 18.32 5.04 -6.23
N TYR A 128 18.63 5.03 -7.53
CA TYR A 128 17.74 4.68 -8.64
C TYR A 128 18.09 3.30 -9.22
#